data_AF-A0A847NXD6-F1
#
_entry.id   AF-A0A847NXD6-F1
#
_cell.length_a   1.000
_cell.length_b   1.000
_cell.length_c   1.000
_cell.angle_alpha   90.00
_cell.angle_beta   90.00
_cell.angle_gamma   90.00
#
_symmetry.space_group_name_H-M   'P 1'
#
loop_
_entity.id
_entity.type
_entity.pdbx_description
1 polymer ?
#
loop_
_entity_poly.entity_id
_entity_poly.type
_entity_poly.pdbx_seq_one_letter_code
_entity_poly.pdbx_strand_id
1 'polypeptide(L)'
;MNLAFRVLLFCFIISWRIVTAQDLVELSGSLPESLSAQSYLVVGDIFVSPGSSVSIEAGSVLLFESFTGMHVQGTVYVKGNEDKPVVFTSKNDKQHNPNATVDAAPFDWNGIDIYESALGSSFDRCTIRYSVYGIRSQTEHFKVINSIFSNNGKADMTIKGERQDINSHTPFSYGLPSVDAPSKLPQPQQIAETLPPKAELPASSTSSDQQKRIGVQILRYTGLAIGVGAGAASVWYFIRKFQPAHDRLEELSTIDDNEKWKYSSKDWESAEKERSRKLGLCIAGAGGAMLGIGMFSISFAF
;
A
#
# COMPACT_ATOMS: atom_id res chain seq x y z
N MET A 1 -72.64 -19.61 -40.20
CA MET A 1 -72.99 -19.66 -38.77
C MET A 1 -71.71 -19.99 -38.00
N ASN A 2 -71.11 -18.96 -37.38
CA ASN A 2 -70.09 -18.92 -36.30
C ASN A 2 -68.79 -19.73 -36.49
N LEU A 3 -67.59 -19.16 -36.70
CA LEU A 3 -66.89 -18.07 -35.99
C LEU A 3 -66.94 -18.20 -34.45
N ALA A 4 -66.01 -18.96 -33.86
CA ALA A 4 -65.40 -18.65 -32.55
C ALA A 4 -64.22 -19.58 -32.22
N PHE A 5 -63.05 -18.98 -31.97
CA PHE A 5 -62.00 -19.40 -31.01
C PHE A 5 -61.35 -20.80 -31.21
N ARG A 6 -60.18 -20.96 -31.85
CA ARG A 6 -58.84 -20.46 -31.48
C ARG A 6 -58.57 -20.46 -29.96
N VAL A 7 -58.06 -21.56 -29.42
CA VAL A 7 -57.22 -21.54 -28.21
C VAL A 7 -56.03 -22.47 -28.41
N LEU A 8 -54.90 -21.86 -28.78
CA LEU A 8 -53.56 -22.41 -28.63
C LEU A 8 -53.34 -22.76 -27.16
N LEU A 9 -53.19 -24.05 -26.84
CA LEU A 9 -52.66 -24.47 -25.56
C LEU A 9 -51.13 -24.28 -25.59
N PHE A 10 -50.70 -23.03 -25.42
CA PHE A 10 -49.31 -22.70 -25.15
C PHE A 10 -49.00 -23.19 -23.74
N CYS A 11 -48.34 -24.34 -23.61
CA CYS A 11 -47.80 -24.79 -22.33
C CYS A 11 -46.75 -23.77 -21.89
N PHE A 12 -47.18 -22.82 -21.06
CA PHE A 12 -46.32 -21.91 -20.32
C PHE A 12 -45.47 -22.77 -19.38
N ILE A 13 -44.22 -23.02 -19.78
CA ILE A 13 -43.22 -23.59 -18.88
C ILE A 13 -42.92 -22.47 -17.88
N ILE A 14 -43.61 -22.48 -16.74
CA ILE A 14 -43.24 -21.66 -15.60
C ILE A 14 -41.91 -22.25 -15.09
N SER A 15 -40.81 -21.75 -15.64
CA SER A 15 -39.48 -21.92 -15.08
C SER A 15 -39.50 -21.26 -13.72
N TRP A 16 -39.79 -22.04 -12.67
CA TRP A 16 -39.53 -21.66 -11.29
C TRP A 16 -38.03 -21.38 -11.21
N ARG A 17 -37.65 -20.10 -11.26
CA ARG A 17 -36.32 -19.69 -10.83
C ARG A 17 -36.29 -19.99 -9.34
N ILE A 18 -35.65 -21.09 -8.95
CA ILE A 18 -35.24 -21.29 -7.57
C ILE A 18 -34.22 -20.17 -7.32
N VAL A 19 -34.66 -19.10 -6.66
CA VAL A 19 -33.75 -18.12 -6.09
C VAL A 19 -33.08 -18.84 -4.92
N THR A 20 -31.89 -19.37 -5.15
CA THR A 20 -31.05 -19.85 -4.07
C THR A 20 -30.75 -18.67 -3.16
N ALA A 21 -31.05 -18.79 -1.87
CA ALA A 21 -30.59 -17.82 -0.88
C ALA A 21 -29.08 -17.69 -1.03
N GLN A 22 -28.60 -16.46 -1.22
CA GLN A 22 -27.18 -16.18 -1.25
C GLN A 22 -26.66 -16.37 0.16
N ASP A 23 -25.92 -17.45 0.39
CA ASP A 23 -25.27 -17.72 1.67
C ASP A 23 -24.09 -16.76 1.80
N LEU A 24 -24.35 -15.60 2.40
CA LEU A 24 -23.35 -14.58 2.65
C LEU A 24 -22.58 -14.94 3.91
N VAL A 25 -21.26 -15.01 3.81
CA VAL A 25 -20.41 -15.20 4.99
C VAL A 25 -20.38 -13.90 5.77
N GLU A 26 -20.86 -13.94 7.01
CA GLU A 26 -20.84 -12.80 7.91
C GLU A 26 -19.41 -12.50 8.39
N LEU A 27 -19.03 -11.22 8.36
CA LEU A 27 -17.76 -10.71 8.85
C LEU A 27 -17.99 -9.68 9.95
N SER A 28 -17.22 -9.80 11.03
CA SER A 28 -17.09 -8.80 12.08
C SER A 28 -15.78 -9.02 12.83
N GLY A 29 -15.21 -7.97 13.42
CA GLY A 29 -13.98 -8.07 14.20
C GLY A 29 -12.71 -8.21 13.34
N SER A 30 -11.70 -8.92 13.85
CA SER A 30 -10.41 -9.06 13.17
C SER A 30 -10.55 -9.93 11.92
N LEU A 31 -10.05 -9.43 10.78
CA LEU A 31 -10.07 -10.15 9.52
C LEU A 31 -9.03 -11.28 9.50
N PRO A 32 -9.33 -12.41 8.82
CA PRO A 32 -8.34 -13.45 8.55
C PRO A 32 -7.26 -12.96 7.58
N GLU A 33 -6.16 -13.71 7.46
CA GLU A 33 -5.02 -13.38 6.59
C GLU A 33 -5.42 -13.23 5.11
N SER A 34 -6.43 -13.97 4.65
CA SER A 34 -6.95 -13.83 3.29
C SER A 34 -8.46 -13.98 3.20
N LEU A 35 -9.08 -13.19 2.32
CA LEU A 35 -10.47 -13.31 1.89
C LEU A 35 -10.50 -13.80 0.45
N SER A 36 -11.24 -14.88 0.21
CA SER A 36 -11.44 -15.48 -1.11
C SER A 36 -12.43 -14.66 -1.95
N ALA A 37 -12.46 -14.95 -3.26
CA ALA A 37 -13.33 -14.30 -4.23
C ALA A 37 -14.81 -14.70 -4.05
N GLN A 38 -15.48 -14.10 -3.07
CA GLN A 38 -16.90 -14.30 -2.77
C GLN A 38 -17.54 -13.05 -2.16
N SER A 39 -18.85 -13.10 -1.94
CA SER A 39 -19.60 -12.03 -1.27
C SER A 39 -19.65 -12.25 0.24
N TYR A 40 -19.34 -11.19 0.98
CA TYR A 40 -19.32 -11.16 2.44
C TYR A 40 -20.30 -10.11 2.95
N LEU A 41 -21.01 -10.42 4.03
CA LEU A 41 -21.86 -9.47 4.74
C LEU A 41 -21.12 -8.95 5.98
N VAL A 42 -20.80 -7.67 6.01
CA VAL A 42 -20.11 -7.04 7.13
C VAL A 42 -21.16 -6.56 8.12
N VAL A 43 -21.35 -7.31 9.21
CA VAL A 43 -22.38 -7.08 10.24
C VAL A 43 -21.89 -6.24 11.42
N GLY A 44 -20.58 -6.01 11.50
CA GLY A 44 -19.94 -5.13 12.46
C GLY A 44 -18.62 -4.61 11.89
N ASP A 45 -17.98 -3.68 12.60
CA ASP A 45 -16.68 -3.16 12.15
C ASP A 45 -15.66 -4.29 11.96
N ILE A 46 -14.93 -4.22 10.85
CA ILE A 46 -13.85 -5.15 10.52
C ILE A 46 -12.49 -4.50 10.67
N PHE A 47 -11.52 -5.25 11.19
CA PHE A 47 -10.22 -4.74 11.57
C PHE A 47 -9.11 -5.51 10.88
N VAL A 48 -8.21 -4.80 10.21
CA VAL A 48 -6.87 -5.31 9.89
C VAL A 48 -6.01 -4.98 11.10
N SER A 49 -5.82 -5.96 11.98
CA SER A 49 -5.14 -5.74 13.26
C SER A 49 -3.68 -5.30 13.09
N PRO A 50 -3.12 -4.53 14.04
CA PRO A 50 -1.73 -4.09 13.98
C PRO A 50 -0.76 -5.26 13.79
N GLY A 51 0.23 -5.11 12.89
CA GLY A 51 1.21 -6.15 12.58
C GLY A 51 0.68 -7.33 11.74
N SER A 52 -0.62 -7.38 11.47
CA SER A 52 -1.21 -8.38 10.57
C SER A 52 -1.21 -7.87 9.13
N SER A 53 -1.20 -8.82 8.18
CA SER A 53 -1.37 -8.54 6.75
C SER A 53 -2.60 -9.28 6.26
N VAL A 54 -3.48 -8.58 5.53
CA VAL A 54 -4.73 -9.15 5.00
C VAL A 54 -4.75 -8.99 3.48
N SER A 55 -4.96 -10.10 2.76
CA SER A 55 -5.14 -10.12 1.30
C SER A 55 -6.62 -10.25 0.96
N ILE A 56 -7.15 -9.35 0.13
CA ILE A 56 -8.51 -9.45 -0.40
C ILE A 56 -8.39 -9.77 -1.89
N GLU A 57 -8.81 -10.97 -2.28
CA GLU A 57 -8.62 -11.50 -3.62
C GLU A 57 -9.60 -10.90 -4.64
N ALA A 58 -9.23 -10.94 -5.92
CA ALA A 58 -10.01 -10.38 -7.01
C ALA A 58 -11.43 -10.96 -7.06
N GLY A 59 -12.44 -10.09 -7.17
CA GLY A 59 -13.85 -10.48 -7.23
C GLY A 59 -14.54 -10.65 -5.87
N SER A 60 -13.85 -10.40 -4.75
CA SER A 60 -14.51 -10.28 -3.46
C SER A 60 -15.45 -9.08 -3.43
N VAL A 61 -16.61 -9.24 -2.78
CA VAL A 61 -17.61 -8.19 -2.59
C VAL A 61 -17.93 -8.08 -1.11
N LEU A 62 -17.64 -6.93 -0.50
CA LEU A 62 -17.93 -6.66 0.90
C LEU A 62 -19.17 -5.75 0.97
N LEU A 63 -20.24 -6.30 1.53
CA LEU A 63 -21.53 -5.66 1.71
C LEU A 63 -21.64 -5.14 3.14
N PHE A 64 -21.57 -3.83 3.34
CA PHE A 64 -21.56 -3.22 4.68
C PHE A 64 -22.97 -2.94 5.19
N GLU A 65 -23.22 -3.37 6.42
CA GLU A 65 -24.38 -2.96 7.21
C GLU A 65 -24.28 -1.51 7.66
N SER A 66 -25.42 -0.93 8.05
CA SER A 66 -25.45 0.42 8.60
C SER A 66 -24.56 0.56 9.83
N PHE A 67 -23.87 1.70 9.92
CA PHE A 67 -22.93 2.02 11.00
C PHE A 67 -21.70 1.11 11.09
N THR A 68 -21.41 0.31 10.06
CA THR A 68 -20.19 -0.50 9.98
C THR A 68 -19.13 0.16 9.10
N GLY A 69 -17.87 -0.19 9.33
CA GLY A 69 -16.73 0.27 8.53
C GLY A 69 -15.55 -0.70 8.57
N MET A 70 -14.49 -0.31 7.86
CA MET A 70 -13.23 -1.06 7.85
C MET A 70 -12.13 -0.22 8.48
N HIS A 71 -11.45 -0.77 9.49
CA HIS A 71 -10.34 -0.12 10.19
C HIS A 71 -9.02 -0.83 9.85
N VAL A 72 -8.14 -0.13 9.16
CA VAL A 72 -6.85 -0.67 8.71
C VAL A 72 -5.75 -0.16 9.61
N GLN A 73 -5.31 -1.00 10.55
CA GLN A 73 -4.21 -0.71 11.49
C GLN A 73 -2.94 -1.53 11.16
N GLY A 74 -3.08 -2.68 10.49
CA GLY A 74 -2.00 -3.44 9.85
C GLY A 74 -1.88 -3.13 8.36
N THR A 75 -1.45 -4.09 7.55
CA THR A 75 -1.31 -3.90 6.08
C THR A 75 -2.44 -4.60 5.33
N VAL A 76 -3.08 -3.92 4.38
CA VAL A 76 -4.08 -4.53 3.50
C VAL A 76 -3.62 -4.55 2.05
N TYR A 77 -3.81 -5.67 1.37
CA TYR A 77 -3.57 -5.85 -0.05
C TYR A 77 -4.87 -6.21 -0.75
N VAL A 78 -5.52 -5.22 -1.35
CA VAL A 78 -6.70 -5.43 -2.19
C VAL A 78 -6.22 -5.67 -3.62
N LYS A 79 -6.44 -6.89 -4.12
CA LYS A 79 -5.87 -7.37 -5.38
C LYS A 79 -6.96 -7.51 -6.45
N GLY A 80 -7.67 -6.42 -6.76
CA GLY A 80 -8.61 -6.41 -7.88
C GLY A 80 -7.90 -6.54 -9.24
N ASN A 81 -8.64 -6.99 -10.25
CA ASN A 81 -8.19 -6.95 -11.64
C ASN A 81 -9.28 -6.35 -12.54
N GLU A 82 -8.98 -6.18 -13.84
CA GLU A 82 -9.90 -5.52 -14.79
C GLU A 82 -11.23 -6.26 -14.94
N ASP A 83 -11.19 -7.59 -14.95
CA ASP A 83 -12.39 -8.42 -15.11
C ASP A 83 -13.16 -8.60 -13.80
N LYS A 84 -12.44 -8.59 -12.68
CA LYS A 84 -12.94 -8.90 -11.33
C LYS A 84 -12.40 -7.87 -10.33
N PRO A 85 -12.95 -6.66 -10.30
CA PRO A 85 -12.61 -5.68 -9.27
C PRO A 85 -13.07 -6.16 -7.89
N VAL A 86 -12.40 -5.69 -6.84
CA VAL A 86 -12.90 -5.85 -5.47
C VAL A 86 -13.91 -4.75 -5.17
N VAL A 87 -15.05 -5.09 -4.59
CA VAL A 87 -16.14 -4.13 -4.36
C VAL A 87 -16.39 -3.94 -2.86
N PHE A 88 -16.34 -2.70 -2.40
CA PHE A 88 -16.78 -2.28 -1.07
C PHE A 88 -18.04 -1.42 -1.24
N THR A 89 -19.18 -1.93 -0.79
CA THR A 89 -20.48 -1.29 -1.05
C THR A 89 -21.48 -1.53 0.07
N SER A 90 -22.61 -0.83 0.03
CA SER A 90 -23.71 -1.00 0.98
C SER A 90 -24.36 -2.38 0.84
N LYS A 91 -24.87 -2.94 1.94
CA LYS A 91 -25.76 -4.12 1.88
C LYS A 91 -27.01 -3.90 1.04
N ASN A 92 -27.41 -2.64 0.84
CA ASN A 92 -28.58 -2.25 0.06
C ASN A 92 -28.25 -2.11 -1.45
N ASP A 93 -27.01 -2.36 -1.87
CA ASP A 93 -26.61 -2.24 -3.27
C ASP A 93 -27.19 -3.40 -4.08
N LYS A 94 -28.33 -3.17 -4.74
CA LYS A 94 -29.03 -4.18 -5.54
C LYS A 94 -28.21 -4.76 -6.69
N GLN A 95 -27.14 -4.09 -7.13
CA GLN A 95 -26.22 -4.64 -8.13
C GLN A 95 -25.44 -5.83 -7.56
N HIS A 96 -25.14 -5.81 -6.27
CA HIS A 96 -24.30 -6.80 -5.59
C HIS A 96 -25.04 -7.63 -4.52
N ASN A 97 -26.23 -7.18 -4.11
CA ASN A 97 -27.19 -7.89 -3.26
C ASN A 97 -28.60 -7.76 -3.85
N PRO A 98 -29.00 -8.66 -4.78
CA PRO A 98 -30.31 -8.63 -5.42
C PRO A 98 -31.49 -8.77 -4.43
N ASN A 99 -31.23 -9.25 -3.21
CA ASN A 99 -32.23 -9.46 -2.17
C ASN A 99 -32.44 -8.22 -1.28
N ALA A 100 -31.72 -7.11 -1.53
CA ALA A 100 -31.88 -5.87 -0.78
C ALA A 100 -33.32 -5.32 -0.89
N THR A 101 -33.91 -5.01 0.26
CA THR A 101 -35.30 -4.51 0.36
C THR A 101 -35.40 -3.00 0.10
N VAL A 102 -34.31 -2.27 0.28
CA VAL A 102 -34.19 -0.81 0.09
C VAL A 102 -33.08 -0.52 -0.93
N ASP A 103 -33.13 0.63 -1.58
CA ASP A 103 -32.07 1.09 -2.49
C ASP A 103 -30.88 1.64 -1.70
N ALA A 104 -29.66 1.37 -2.19
CA ALA A 104 -28.45 1.95 -1.61
C ALA A 104 -28.41 3.47 -1.74
N ALA A 105 -27.99 4.13 -0.67
CA ALA A 105 -27.83 5.56 -0.60
C ALA A 105 -26.43 5.93 -0.09
N PRO A 106 -25.89 7.11 -0.43
CA PRO A 106 -24.73 7.63 0.27
C PRO A 106 -24.97 7.64 1.79
N PHE A 107 -23.91 7.51 2.58
CA PHE A 107 -23.96 7.38 4.05
C PHE A 107 -24.50 6.05 4.60
N ASP A 108 -24.70 5.03 3.76
CA ASP A 108 -25.16 3.71 4.21
C ASP A 108 -24.16 3.02 5.13
N TRP A 109 -22.86 3.29 5.01
CA TRP A 109 -21.80 2.74 5.86
C TRP A 109 -20.63 3.72 6.02
N ASN A 110 -19.77 3.52 7.03
CA ASN A 110 -18.83 4.54 7.49
C ASN A 110 -17.68 4.84 6.51
N GLY A 111 -17.27 3.86 5.69
CA GLY A 111 -16.09 3.94 4.84
C GLY A 111 -14.90 3.14 5.39
N ILE A 112 -13.74 3.37 4.80
CA ILE A 112 -12.47 2.72 5.13
C ILE A 112 -11.57 3.73 5.83
N ASP A 113 -11.17 3.42 7.06
CA ASP A 113 -10.24 4.21 7.86
C ASP A 113 -8.85 3.57 7.83
N ILE A 114 -7.87 4.27 7.25
CA ILE A 114 -6.46 3.86 7.22
C ILE A 114 -5.70 4.64 8.30
N TYR A 115 -5.15 3.92 9.28
CA TYR A 115 -4.40 4.51 10.39
C TYR A 115 -2.93 4.70 10.05
N GLU A 116 -2.22 5.49 10.85
CA GLU A 116 -0.79 5.79 10.64
C GLU A 116 0.10 4.53 10.56
N SER A 117 -0.27 3.47 11.27
CA SER A 117 0.45 2.20 11.32
C SER A 117 0.30 1.34 10.07
N ALA A 118 -0.63 1.66 9.18
CA ALA A 118 -0.99 0.84 8.01
C ALA A 118 -0.11 1.07 6.78
N LEU A 119 1.21 1.10 7.00
CA LEU A 119 2.22 1.40 5.99
C LEU A 119 2.26 0.32 4.90
N GLY A 120 2.31 0.75 3.64
CA GLY A 120 2.44 -0.15 2.49
C GLY A 120 1.13 -0.78 2.00
N SER A 121 0.00 -0.39 2.57
CA SER A 121 -1.32 -0.85 2.12
C SER A 121 -1.57 -0.48 0.65
N SER A 122 -2.22 -1.37 -0.11
CA SER A 122 -2.48 -1.18 -1.53
C SER A 122 -3.92 -1.53 -1.91
N PHE A 123 -4.54 -0.63 -2.67
CA PHE A 123 -5.89 -0.77 -3.22
C PHE A 123 -5.81 -0.81 -4.74
N ASP A 124 -5.71 -1.99 -5.33
CA ASP A 124 -5.67 -2.17 -6.79
C ASP A 124 -7.04 -2.55 -7.34
N ARG A 125 -7.51 -1.78 -8.32
CA ARG A 125 -8.75 -1.99 -9.09
C ARG A 125 -9.92 -2.35 -8.20
N CYS A 126 -10.20 -1.51 -7.22
CA CYS A 126 -11.35 -1.66 -6.34
C CYS A 126 -12.40 -0.58 -6.59
N THR A 127 -13.64 -0.88 -6.21
CA THR A 127 -14.76 0.04 -6.33
C THR A 127 -15.33 0.31 -4.94
N ILE A 128 -15.40 1.57 -4.55
CA ILE A 128 -15.86 2.00 -3.22
C ILE A 128 -17.08 2.91 -3.37
N ARG A 129 -18.22 2.48 -2.84
CA ARG A 129 -19.52 3.13 -3.07
C ARG A 129 -20.39 3.24 -1.82
N TYR A 130 -21.28 4.23 -1.84
CA TYR A 130 -22.36 4.41 -0.85
C TYR A 130 -21.88 4.62 0.60
N SER A 131 -20.60 4.97 0.78
CA SER A 131 -20.02 5.20 2.11
C SER A 131 -20.14 6.66 2.54
N VAL A 132 -19.75 6.97 3.78
CA VAL A 132 -19.59 8.37 4.23
C VAL A 132 -18.31 9.00 3.64
N TYR A 133 -17.15 8.33 3.70
CA TYR A 133 -15.84 8.95 3.38
C TYR A 133 -15.01 8.26 2.30
N GLY A 134 -15.50 7.18 1.69
CA GLY A 134 -14.73 6.31 0.81
C GLY A 134 -13.50 5.77 1.54
N ILE A 135 -12.32 6.37 1.28
CA ILE A 135 -11.10 6.15 2.06
C ILE A 135 -10.72 7.41 2.86
N ARG A 136 -10.62 7.28 4.19
CA ARG A 136 -10.04 8.30 5.07
C ARG A 136 -8.73 7.80 5.65
N SER A 137 -7.62 8.39 5.22
CA SER A 137 -6.28 7.99 5.62
C SER A 137 -5.61 9.01 6.53
N GLN A 138 -4.93 8.52 7.57
CA GLN A 138 -4.03 9.30 8.43
C GLN A 138 -2.58 9.28 7.93
N THR A 139 -2.26 8.41 6.97
CA THR A 139 -0.92 8.28 6.37
C THR A 139 -0.94 8.55 4.87
N GLU A 140 0.21 8.91 4.30
CA GLU A 140 0.42 9.04 2.85
C GLU A 140 1.05 7.76 2.26
N HIS A 141 1.46 6.82 3.10
CA HIS A 141 2.23 5.63 2.70
C HIS A 141 1.33 4.46 2.32
N PHE A 142 0.39 4.69 1.41
CA PHE A 142 -0.47 3.67 0.82
C PHE A 142 -0.68 3.97 -0.67
N LYS A 143 -1.15 2.97 -1.41
CA LYS A 143 -1.34 3.07 -2.86
C LYS A 143 -2.78 2.83 -3.22
N VAL A 144 -3.28 3.58 -4.19
CA VAL A 144 -4.56 3.34 -4.86
C VAL A 144 -4.27 3.26 -6.35
N ILE A 145 -4.73 2.23 -7.03
CA ILE A 145 -4.36 1.98 -8.42
C ILE A 145 -5.64 1.65 -9.19
N ASN A 146 -6.00 2.49 -10.17
CA ASN A 146 -7.16 2.30 -11.03
C ASN A 146 -8.45 1.95 -10.28
N SER A 147 -8.68 2.60 -9.15
CA SER A 147 -9.85 2.36 -8.29
C SER A 147 -10.92 3.41 -8.51
N ILE A 148 -12.18 3.02 -8.39
CA ILE A 148 -13.33 3.85 -8.71
C ILE A 148 -14.08 4.22 -7.43
N PHE A 149 -14.32 5.51 -7.26
CA PHE A 149 -15.15 6.05 -6.19
C PHE A 149 -16.45 6.59 -6.80
N SER A 150 -17.59 6.23 -6.22
CA SER A 150 -18.89 6.73 -6.69
C SER A 150 -19.93 6.71 -5.58
N ASN A 151 -20.87 7.66 -5.61
CA ASN A 151 -22.01 7.71 -4.68
C ASN A 151 -21.60 7.73 -3.19
N ASN A 152 -20.42 8.26 -2.83
CA ASN A 152 -20.04 8.49 -1.44
C ASN A 152 -20.60 9.83 -0.94
N GLY A 153 -20.80 9.95 0.37
CA GLY A 153 -21.53 11.05 0.99
C GLY A 153 -20.70 12.32 1.21
N LYS A 154 -19.79 12.29 2.17
CA LYS A 154 -19.01 13.47 2.60
C LYS A 154 -17.72 13.66 1.82
N ALA A 155 -17.06 12.59 1.42
CA ALA A 155 -15.87 12.62 0.57
C ALA A 155 -15.67 11.26 -0.10
N ASP A 156 -15.00 11.24 -1.24
CA ASP A 156 -14.52 10.00 -1.86
C ASP A 156 -13.19 9.55 -1.25
N MET A 157 -12.30 10.50 -0.96
CA MET A 157 -11.02 10.23 -0.33
C MET A 157 -10.49 11.43 0.44
N THR A 158 -9.90 11.17 1.60
CA THR A 158 -9.21 12.18 2.42
C THR A 158 -7.87 11.63 2.91
N ILE A 159 -6.84 12.45 2.87
CA ILE A 159 -5.48 12.10 3.33
C ILE A 159 -5.06 13.16 4.34
N LYS A 160 -4.74 12.75 5.58
CA LYS A 160 -4.39 13.65 6.69
C LYS A 160 -5.40 14.80 6.90
N GLY A 161 -6.67 14.53 6.63
CA GLY A 161 -7.75 15.51 6.74
C GLY A 161 -7.96 16.39 5.50
N GLU A 162 -7.07 16.33 4.51
CA GLU A 162 -7.23 17.02 3.23
C GLU A 162 -8.05 16.17 2.25
N ARG A 163 -9.10 16.76 1.68
CA ARG A 163 -9.95 16.11 0.67
C ARG A 163 -9.20 16.06 -0.67
N GLN A 164 -9.22 14.89 -1.29
CA GLN A 164 -8.73 14.70 -2.65
C GLN A 164 -9.87 14.95 -3.65
N ASP A 165 -9.59 15.70 -4.70
CA ASP A 165 -10.55 15.96 -5.77
C ASP A 165 -10.58 14.75 -6.72
N ILE A 166 -11.59 13.90 -6.56
CA ILE A 166 -11.80 12.70 -7.37
C ILE A 166 -13.04 12.90 -8.24
N ASN A 167 -12.88 12.68 -9.54
CA ASN A 167 -14.01 12.63 -10.45
C ASN A 167 -14.74 11.30 -10.27
N SER A 168 -15.95 11.34 -9.72
CA SER A 168 -16.74 10.14 -9.52
C SER A 168 -16.92 9.35 -10.82
N HIS A 169 -16.90 8.02 -10.73
CA HIS A 169 -17.00 7.08 -11.87
C HIS A 169 -15.79 7.01 -12.80
N THR A 170 -14.68 7.70 -12.50
CA THR A 170 -13.43 7.55 -13.25
C THR A 170 -12.38 6.81 -12.43
N PRO A 171 -11.51 5.98 -13.07
CA PRO A 171 -10.41 5.34 -12.37
C PRO A 171 -9.45 6.38 -11.79
N PHE A 172 -9.17 6.27 -10.50
CA PHE A 172 -8.26 7.12 -9.76
C PHE A 172 -7.05 6.31 -9.29
N SER A 173 -5.87 6.94 -9.34
CA SER A 173 -4.62 6.36 -8.84
C SER A 173 -3.85 7.35 -7.96
N TYR A 174 -3.26 6.84 -6.89
CA TYR A 174 -2.46 7.58 -5.91
C TYR A 174 -1.28 6.71 -5.42
N GLY A 175 -0.17 7.34 -5.07
CA GLY A 175 1.00 6.64 -4.50
C GLY A 175 1.79 5.81 -5.52
N LEU A 176 1.56 6.04 -6.82
CA LEU A 176 2.38 5.48 -7.88
C LEU A 176 3.69 6.29 -8.00
N PRO A 177 4.85 5.64 -8.20
CA PRO A 177 6.03 6.35 -8.66
C PRO A 177 5.68 6.98 -10.02
N SER A 178 5.82 8.30 -10.14
CA SER A 178 5.53 9.01 -11.37
C SER A 178 6.36 8.45 -12.52
N VAL A 179 5.68 7.90 -13.54
CA VAL A 179 6.29 7.49 -14.81
C VAL A 179 6.69 8.73 -15.64
N ASP A 180 6.18 9.92 -15.28
CA ASP A 180 6.43 11.19 -15.97
C ASP A 180 7.27 12.19 -15.16
N ALA A 181 8.14 11.73 -14.26
CA ALA A 181 9.26 12.60 -13.86
C ALA A 181 10.34 12.49 -14.94
N PRO A 182 10.51 13.49 -15.86
CA PRO A 182 11.80 13.61 -16.51
C PRO A 182 12.81 13.70 -15.38
N SER A 183 13.76 12.79 -15.38
CA SER A 183 14.97 12.86 -14.58
C SER A 183 15.73 14.12 -15.00
N LYS A 184 15.27 15.29 -14.53
CA LYS A 184 16.13 16.45 -14.36
C LYS A 184 17.08 16.08 -13.23
N LEU A 185 18.15 15.39 -13.61
CA LEU A 185 19.44 15.51 -12.94
C LEU A 185 19.61 16.99 -12.55
N PRO A 186 19.88 17.31 -11.27
CA PRO A 186 20.32 18.64 -10.93
C PRO A 186 21.58 18.93 -11.75
N GLN A 187 21.48 19.85 -12.71
CA GLN A 187 22.66 20.39 -13.37
C GLN A 187 23.53 21.05 -12.28
N PRO A 188 24.87 20.85 -12.28
CA PRO A 188 25.74 21.54 -11.35
C PRO A 188 25.60 23.04 -11.59
N GLN A 189 25.04 23.77 -10.61
CA GLN A 189 25.09 25.23 -10.64
C GLN A 189 26.56 25.63 -10.53
N GLN A 190 27.07 26.25 -11.59
CA GLN A 190 28.36 26.95 -11.57
C GLN A 190 28.25 28.09 -10.55
N ILE A 191 28.85 27.91 -9.38
CA ILE A 191 29.09 29.01 -8.46
C ILE A 191 30.22 29.84 -9.08
N ALA A 192 29.85 30.97 -9.68
CA ALA A 192 30.79 31.98 -10.11
C ALA A 192 31.59 32.47 -8.90
N GLU A 193 32.92 32.46 -9.03
CA GLU A 193 33.85 33.08 -8.09
C GLU A 193 33.59 34.59 -8.04
N THR A 194 33.17 35.09 -6.88
CA THR A 194 33.40 36.48 -6.50
C THR A 194 33.97 36.51 -5.09
N LEU A 195 35.27 36.75 -5.00
CA LEU A 195 36.02 37.11 -3.78
C LEU A 195 35.98 38.65 -3.56
N PRO A 196 36.27 39.16 -2.35
CA PRO A 196 35.40 40.07 -1.58
C PRO A 196 35.96 41.50 -1.45
N PRO A 197 35.29 42.41 -0.70
CA PRO A 197 35.95 43.50 -0.01
C PRO A 197 36.27 43.14 1.46
N LYS A 198 37.45 43.60 1.87
CA LYS A 198 38.12 43.46 3.16
C LYS A 198 37.71 44.56 4.15
N ALA A 199 37.54 44.20 5.43
CA ALA A 199 37.87 44.94 6.67
C ALA A 199 37.06 44.31 7.83
N GLU A 200 37.47 44.17 9.08
CA GLU A 200 38.68 44.43 9.88
C GLU A 200 38.45 43.66 11.20
N LEU A 201 39.51 43.19 11.87
CA LEU A 201 39.42 42.61 13.22
C LEU A 201 39.17 43.72 14.26
N PRO A 202 38.48 43.43 15.38
CA PRO A 202 39.24 43.25 16.62
C PRO A 202 38.75 42.12 17.55
N ALA A 203 39.76 41.48 18.15
CA ALA A 203 39.89 41.00 19.53
C ALA A 203 38.68 40.45 20.31
N SER A 204 38.74 39.16 20.66
CA SER A 204 39.05 38.67 22.03
C SER A 204 38.59 37.21 22.18
N SER A 205 39.53 36.34 22.52
CA SER A 205 39.30 34.90 22.71
C SER A 205 38.70 34.64 24.10
N THR A 206 37.48 34.12 24.15
CA THR A 206 36.92 33.46 25.34
C THR A 206 37.01 31.95 25.17
N SER A 207 37.38 31.25 26.25
CA SER A 207 37.63 29.80 26.29
C SER A 207 36.41 28.92 25.95
N SER A 208 35.20 29.49 25.94
CA SER A 208 33.96 28.80 25.61
C SER A 208 33.78 28.49 24.11
N ASP A 209 34.33 29.32 23.22
CA ASP A 209 34.23 29.11 21.76
C ASP A 209 35.19 28.05 21.24
N GLN A 210 36.34 27.89 21.90
CA GLN A 210 37.32 26.86 21.54
C GLN A 210 36.76 25.45 21.81
N GLN A 211 36.01 25.29 22.91
CA GLN A 211 35.41 24.01 23.30
C GLN A 211 34.21 23.61 22.42
N LYS A 212 33.40 24.58 21.96
CA LYS A 212 32.32 24.34 20.98
C LYS A 212 32.85 23.94 19.61
N ARG A 213 33.94 24.57 19.14
CA ARG A 213 34.58 24.25 17.86
C ARG A 213 35.18 22.84 17.84
N ILE A 214 35.77 22.39 18.96
CA ILE A 214 36.33 21.04 19.09
C ILE A 214 35.21 19.97 19.05
N GLY A 215 34.09 20.20 19.75
CA GLY A 215 32.95 19.28 19.75
C GLY A 215 32.33 19.09 18.36
N VAL A 216 32.18 20.18 17.61
CA VAL A 216 31.63 20.15 16.23
C VAL A 216 32.59 19.47 15.25
N GLN A 217 33.90 19.66 15.39
CA GLN A 217 34.90 18.96 14.57
C GLN A 217 34.93 17.45 14.83
N ILE A 218 34.83 17.03 16.10
CA ILE A 218 34.74 15.60 16.45
C ILE A 218 33.48 14.98 15.85
N LEU A 219 32.35 15.68 15.90
CA LEU A 219 31.09 15.21 15.31
C LEU A 219 31.17 15.06 13.78
N ARG A 220 31.84 16.01 13.09
CA ARG A 220 32.08 15.98 11.63
C ARG A 220 32.82 14.71 11.22
N TYR A 221 34.00 14.50 11.80
CA TYR A 221 34.85 13.39 11.37
C TYR A 221 34.32 12.03 11.82
N THR A 222 33.62 11.96 12.96
CA THR A 222 32.98 10.70 13.39
C THR A 222 31.78 10.35 12.50
N GLY A 223 30.90 11.31 12.18
CA GLY A 223 29.79 11.10 11.25
C GLY A 223 30.27 10.67 9.86
N LEU A 224 31.29 11.34 9.31
CA LEU A 224 31.88 10.99 8.02
C LEU A 224 32.52 9.59 8.04
N ALA A 225 33.30 9.26 9.08
CA ALA A 225 33.95 7.95 9.20
C ALA A 225 32.93 6.81 9.32
N ILE A 226 31.86 7.01 10.12
CA ILE A 226 30.76 6.04 10.24
C ILE A 226 30.02 5.90 8.92
N GLY A 227 29.68 7.02 8.26
CA GLY A 227 28.94 7.01 7.00
C GLY A 227 29.68 6.28 5.89
N VAL A 228 30.95 6.64 5.66
CA VAL A 228 31.80 6.02 4.63
C VAL A 228 32.12 4.57 4.98
N GLY A 229 32.46 4.28 6.24
CA GLY A 229 32.79 2.92 6.69
C GLY A 229 31.61 1.96 6.58
N ALA A 230 30.44 2.36 7.07
CA ALA A 230 29.21 1.56 6.96
C ALA A 230 28.77 1.39 5.51
N GLY A 231 28.90 2.43 4.69
CA GLY A 231 28.60 2.38 3.25
C GLY A 231 29.48 1.38 2.51
N ALA A 232 30.80 1.48 2.68
CA ALA A 232 31.76 0.56 2.05
C ALA A 232 31.59 -0.89 2.52
N ALA A 233 31.37 -1.11 3.81
CA ALA A 233 31.10 -2.44 4.36
C ALA A 233 29.79 -3.04 3.80
N SER A 234 28.75 -2.22 3.63
CA SER A 234 27.47 -2.65 3.06
C SER A 234 27.59 -3.04 1.59
N VAL A 235 28.30 -2.24 0.79
CA VAL A 235 28.57 -2.56 -0.63
C VAL A 235 29.41 -3.83 -0.74
N TRP A 236 30.46 -3.96 0.07
CA TRP A 236 31.29 -5.17 0.09
C TRP A 236 30.47 -6.42 0.47
N TYR A 237 29.63 -6.31 1.49
CA TYR A 237 28.78 -7.41 1.95
C TYR A 237 27.71 -7.76 0.90
N PHE A 238 27.13 -6.77 0.23
CA PHE A 238 26.18 -6.98 -0.86
C PHE A 238 26.80 -7.83 -1.98
N ILE A 239 27.99 -7.44 -2.44
CA ILE A 239 28.69 -8.14 -3.53
C ILE A 239 29.14 -9.55 -3.08
N ARG A 240 29.69 -9.69 -1.87
CA ARG A 240 30.30 -10.95 -1.43
C ARG A 240 29.33 -11.97 -0.85
N LYS A 241 28.19 -11.53 -0.32
CA LYS A 241 27.29 -12.40 0.45
C LYS A 241 25.86 -12.39 -0.07
N PHE A 242 25.32 -11.24 -0.44
CA PHE A 242 23.94 -11.13 -0.91
C PHE A 242 23.78 -11.61 -2.35
N GLN A 243 24.61 -11.13 -3.29
CA GLN A 243 24.54 -11.54 -4.70
C GLN A 243 24.54 -13.08 -4.85
N PRO A 244 25.50 -13.84 -4.28
CA PRO A 244 25.48 -15.30 -4.40
C PRO A 244 24.24 -15.98 -3.78
N ALA A 245 23.63 -15.37 -2.76
CA ALA A 245 22.41 -15.90 -2.16
C ALA A 245 21.17 -15.62 -3.01
N HIS A 246 21.18 -14.50 -3.74
CA HIS A 246 20.13 -14.16 -4.68
C HIS A 246 20.20 -15.05 -5.92
N ASP A 247 21.38 -15.21 -6.51
CA ASP A 247 21.61 -16.04 -7.69
C ASP A 247 21.21 -17.50 -7.41
N ARG A 248 21.53 -18.02 -6.21
CA ARG A 248 21.10 -19.36 -5.78
C ARG A 248 19.57 -19.50 -5.71
N LEU A 249 18.86 -18.48 -5.24
CA LEU A 249 17.39 -18.52 -5.19
C LEU A 249 16.81 -18.48 -6.61
N GLU A 250 17.41 -17.69 -7.50
CA GLU A 250 17.01 -17.61 -8.91
C GLU A 250 17.20 -18.95 -9.62
N GLU A 251 18.36 -19.60 -9.43
CA GLU A 251 18.64 -20.96 -9.92
C GLU A 251 17.60 -21.97 -9.42
N LEU A 252 17.20 -21.89 -8.15
CA LEU A 252 16.17 -22.77 -7.57
C LEU A 252 14.74 -22.43 -8.04
N SER A 253 14.51 -21.22 -8.58
CA SER A 253 13.20 -20.78 -9.08
C SER A 253 12.98 -21.09 -10.55
N THR A 254 14.06 -21.29 -11.31
CA THR A 254 13.99 -21.70 -12.72
C THR A 254 13.71 -23.19 -12.83
N ILE A 255 12.69 -23.57 -13.62
CA ILE A 255 12.35 -24.97 -13.89
C ILE A 255 13.39 -25.55 -14.84
N ASP A 256 14.17 -26.54 -14.39
CA ASP A 256 15.06 -27.31 -15.27
C ASP A 256 14.26 -28.38 -16.01
N ASP A 257 14.14 -28.22 -17.33
CA ASP A 257 13.42 -29.14 -18.21
C ASP A 257 14.07 -30.55 -18.25
N ASN A 258 15.36 -30.67 -17.91
CA ASN A 258 16.10 -31.93 -17.95
C ASN A 258 16.09 -32.69 -16.61
N GLU A 259 16.06 -31.99 -15.47
CA GLU A 259 16.04 -32.59 -14.13
C GLU A 259 14.91 -32.02 -13.27
N LYS A 260 13.66 -32.42 -13.57
CA LYS A 260 12.43 -31.95 -12.89
C LYS A 260 12.35 -32.23 -11.37
N TRP A 261 13.37 -32.86 -10.76
CA TRP A 261 13.37 -33.29 -9.36
C TRP A 261 14.71 -33.04 -8.64
N LYS A 262 15.53 -32.09 -9.10
CA LYS A 262 16.85 -31.84 -8.50
C LYS A 262 16.80 -31.19 -7.11
N TYR A 263 15.79 -30.37 -6.84
CA TYR A 263 15.67 -29.61 -5.59
C TYR A 263 14.28 -29.75 -4.97
N SER A 264 14.24 -29.85 -3.63
CA SER A 264 13.00 -29.95 -2.87
C SER A 264 12.46 -28.56 -2.48
N SER A 265 11.17 -28.46 -2.16
CA SER A 265 10.58 -27.24 -1.60
C SER A 265 11.32 -26.74 -0.36
N LYS A 266 11.86 -27.66 0.45
CA LYS A 266 12.69 -27.32 1.62
C LYS A 266 13.98 -26.60 1.25
N ASP A 267 14.59 -26.95 0.11
CA ASP A 267 15.83 -26.30 -0.34
C ASP A 267 15.54 -24.86 -0.79
N TRP A 268 14.42 -24.67 -1.48
CA TRP A 268 13.93 -23.35 -1.89
C TRP A 268 13.58 -22.46 -0.68
N GLU A 269 12.80 -22.96 0.28
CA GLU A 269 12.46 -22.23 1.52
C GLU A 269 13.71 -21.84 2.32
N SER A 270 14.71 -22.73 2.37
CA SER A 270 15.98 -22.45 3.06
C SER A 270 16.77 -21.34 2.37
N ALA A 271 16.80 -21.34 1.03
CA ALA A 271 17.48 -20.33 0.22
C ALA A 271 16.78 -18.97 0.31
N GLU A 272 15.45 -18.95 0.30
CA GLU A 272 14.65 -17.74 0.47
C GLU A 272 14.91 -17.11 1.84
N LYS A 273 14.88 -17.92 2.91
CA LYS A 273 15.18 -17.47 4.28
C LYS A 273 16.61 -16.93 4.40
N GLU A 274 17.57 -17.58 3.74
CA GLU A 274 18.96 -17.13 3.72
C GLU A 274 19.13 -15.79 3.00
N ARG A 275 18.49 -15.62 1.82
CA ARG A 275 18.48 -14.36 1.06
C ARG A 275 17.84 -13.24 1.89
N SER A 276 16.68 -13.47 2.47
CA SER A 276 15.94 -12.46 3.27
C SER A 276 16.75 -12.00 4.49
N ARG A 277 17.43 -12.93 5.19
CA ARG A 277 18.34 -12.57 6.30
C ARG A 277 19.52 -11.71 5.82
N LYS A 278 20.13 -12.07 4.69
CA LYS A 278 21.27 -11.32 4.11
C LYS A 278 20.84 -9.95 3.60
N LEU A 279 19.64 -9.84 3.03
CA LEU A 279 19.04 -8.57 2.61
C LEU A 279 18.82 -7.64 3.81
N GLY A 280 18.26 -8.16 4.90
CA GLY A 280 18.06 -7.39 6.14
C GLY A 280 19.35 -6.78 6.68
N LEU A 281 20.46 -7.53 6.63
CA LEU A 281 21.78 -7.03 7.02
C LEU A 281 22.31 -5.93 6.07
N CYS A 282 22.06 -6.04 4.76
CA CYS A 282 22.42 -4.99 3.80
C CYS A 282 21.65 -3.69 4.08
N ILE A 283 20.34 -3.80 4.34
CA ILE A 283 19.46 -2.66 4.65
C ILE A 283 19.89 -1.99 5.96
N ALA A 284 20.21 -2.79 6.98
CA ALA A 284 20.70 -2.26 8.27
C ALA A 284 22.03 -1.49 8.09
N GLY A 285 22.97 -2.03 7.31
CA GLY A 285 24.23 -1.37 7.01
C GLY A 285 24.05 -0.07 6.21
N ALA A 286 23.17 -0.06 5.20
CA ALA A 286 22.83 1.12 4.43
C ALA A 286 22.15 2.20 5.30
N GLY A 287 21.28 1.79 6.24
CA GLY A 287 20.69 2.68 7.24
C GLY A 287 21.75 3.34 8.14
N GLY A 288 22.74 2.56 8.60
CA GLY A 288 23.88 3.10 9.37
C GLY A 288 24.69 4.12 8.58
N ALA A 289 24.90 3.90 7.28
CA ALA A 289 25.59 4.84 6.41
C ALA A 289 24.83 6.17 6.26
N MET A 290 23.50 6.09 6.07
CA MET A 290 22.63 7.27 5.98
C MET A 290 22.62 8.08 7.28
N LEU A 291 22.61 7.41 8.44
CA LEU A 291 22.71 8.08 9.74
C LEU A 291 24.08 8.78 9.91
N GLY A 292 25.17 8.14 9.48
CA GLY A 292 26.50 8.75 9.48
C GLY A 292 26.59 10.01 8.63
N ILE A 293 26.06 9.96 7.40
CA ILE A 293 25.98 11.11 6.49
C ILE A 293 25.08 12.20 7.08
N GLY A 294 23.94 11.84 7.67
CA GLY A 294 23.05 12.79 8.36
C GLY A 294 23.73 13.51 9.51
N MET A 295 24.48 12.78 10.36
CA MET A 295 25.29 13.38 11.43
C MET A 295 26.36 14.32 10.88
N PHE A 296 27.01 13.96 9.78
CA PHE A 296 27.97 14.83 9.09
C PHE A 296 27.30 16.10 8.54
N SER A 297 26.13 16.00 7.89
CA SER A 297 25.41 17.17 7.38
C SER A 297 24.94 18.11 8.50
N ILE A 298 24.39 17.56 9.59
CA ILE A 298 23.94 18.35 10.74
C ILE A 298 25.09 19.11 11.39
N SER A 299 26.29 18.55 11.38
CA SER A 299 27.46 19.20 11.97
C SER A 299 27.95 20.46 11.24
N PHE A 300 27.41 20.81 10.06
CA PHE A 300 27.63 22.09 9.38
C PHE A 300 26.53 23.12 9.67
N ALA A 301 25.40 22.69 10.23
CA ALA A 301 24.30 23.57 10.62
C ALA A 301 24.50 24.21 12.01
N PHE A 302 25.46 23.70 12.80
CA PHE A 302 25.87 24.17 14.13
C PHE A 302 27.35 24.58 14.12
#